data_AF-T0Z5Z5-F1
#
_entry.id   AF-T0Z5Z5-F1
#
_cell.length_a   1.000
_cell.length_b   1.000
_cell.length_c   1.000
_cell.angle_alpha   90.00
_cell.angle_beta   90.00
_cell.angle_gamma   90.00
#
_symmetry.space_group_name_H-M   'P 1'
#
loop_
_entity.id
_entity.type
_entity.pdbx_description
1 polymer ?
#
loop_
_entity_poly.entity_id
_entity_poly.type
_entity_poly.pdbx_seq_one_letter_code
_entity_poly.pdbx_strand_id
1 'polypeptide(L)'
;ASYRKFGLSCMDTMRLAQKLYERGAITYHRTDNPNISADSLPEVARELDALGLACMALPRTFPLPEGAQAGHPAITPTRWDVKTEGLGKSSEGLYKLIRLRGLLSQAEDAVYRARVARLTVDIGGAVVPFVAVRKAWIKKGWRGVLRGEAARDPDSSFANPVPKLVTGERVTVNGARVRKRPLPEHYDEASLVAKLESEGVGRPSTYAAIIHRVQLRGLVARVEQDGKSCLVPTKAGVSVLSALVGLSRF
;
A
#
# COMPACT_ATOMS: atom_id res chain seq x y z
N ALA A 1 -1.27 5.58 -2.07
CA ALA A 1 -0.27 5.27 -3.12
C ALA A 1 0.28 6.51 -3.82
N SER A 2 -0.58 7.48 -4.18
CA SER A 2 -0.16 8.77 -4.77
C SER A 2 0.87 9.51 -3.91
N TYR A 3 0.64 9.60 -2.60
CA TYR A 3 1.56 10.23 -1.64
C TYR A 3 2.99 9.65 -1.74
N ARG A 4 3.13 8.33 -1.61
CA ARG A 4 4.45 7.67 -1.64
C ARG A 4 5.14 7.75 -3.00
N LYS A 5 4.38 7.76 -4.11
CA LYS A 5 4.94 7.75 -5.46
C LYS A 5 5.26 9.15 -5.99
N PHE A 6 4.48 10.15 -5.61
CA PHE A 6 4.49 11.49 -6.21
C PHE A 6 4.60 12.62 -5.18
N GLY A 7 4.63 12.33 -3.88
CA GLY A 7 4.60 13.35 -2.82
C GLY A 7 3.27 14.10 -2.69
N LEU A 8 2.22 13.65 -3.38
CA LEU A 8 0.93 14.34 -3.41
C LEU A 8 0.20 14.19 -2.07
N SER A 9 -0.19 15.32 -1.46
CA SER A 9 -1.08 15.30 -0.29
C SER A 9 -2.42 14.65 -0.62
N CYS A 10 -3.17 14.26 0.41
CA CYS A 10 -4.52 13.74 0.27
C CYS A 10 -5.43 14.76 -0.43
N MET A 11 -5.30 16.04 -0.08
CA MET A 11 -6.10 17.11 -0.70
C MET A 11 -5.75 17.28 -2.19
N ASP A 12 -4.46 17.32 -2.54
CA ASP A 12 -4.03 17.44 -3.92
C ASP A 12 -4.42 16.22 -4.75
N THR A 13 -4.29 15.02 -4.17
CA THR A 13 -4.75 13.77 -4.81
C THR A 13 -6.24 13.85 -5.13
N MET A 14 -7.08 14.28 -4.18
CA MET A 14 -8.51 14.42 -4.38
C MET A 14 -8.85 15.49 -5.41
N ARG A 15 -8.13 16.62 -5.43
CA ARG A 15 -8.31 17.68 -6.42
C ARG A 15 -7.97 17.22 -7.84
N LEU A 16 -6.90 16.45 -8.00
CA LEU A 16 -6.52 15.88 -9.29
C LEU A 16 -7.51 14.80 -9.74
N ALA A 17 -7.97 13.95 -8.82
CA ALA A 17 -8.98 12.93 -9.11
C ALA A 17 -10.31 13.54 -9.54
N GLN A 18 -10.76 14.62 -8.87
CA GLN A 18 -11.94 15.40 -9.28
C GLN A 18 -11.80 15.91 -10.72
N LYS A 19 -10.66 16.51 -11.09
CA LYS A 19 -10.41 16.99 -12.46
C LYS A 19 -10.44 15.85 -13.49
N LEU A 20 -9.90 14.68 -13.15
CA LEU A 20 -9.94 13.51 -14.03
C LEU A 20 -11.38 12.99 -14.21
N TYR A 21 -12.16 12.97 -13.13
CA TYR A 21 -13.56 12.56 -13.15
C TYR A 21 -14.43 13.51 -14.00
N GLU A 22 -14.28 14.83 -13.82
CA GLU A 22 -15.02 15.85 -14.59
C GLU A 22 -14.72 15.81 -16.09
N ARG A 23 -13.52 15.35 -16.45
CA ARG A 23 -13.12 15.12 -17.85
C ARG A 23 -13.58 13.75 -18.38
N GLY A 24 -14.29 12.97 -17.58
CA GLY A 24 -14.74 11.63 -17.92
C GLY A 24 -13.59 10.63 -18.11
N ALA A 25 -12.41 10.86 -17.50
CA ALA A 25 -11.24 9.98 -17.67
C ALA A 25 -11.20 8.83 -16.65
N ILE A 26 -11.79 9.01 -15.47
CA ILE A 26 -11.88 7.98 -14.43
C ILE A 26 -13.31 7.89 -13.88
N THR A 27 -13.65 6.75 -13.28
CA THR A 27 -14.89 6.56 -12.53
C THR A 27 -14.94 7.45 -11.27
N TYR A 28 -16.09 7.46 -10.59
CA TYR A 28 -16.29 8.27 -9.38
C TYR A 28 -15.23 7.94 -8.31
N HIS A 29 -14.48 8.95 -7.90
CA HIS A 29 -13.26 8.79 -7.10
C HIS A 29 -13.49 8.77 -5.58
N ARG A 30 -14.74 8.92 -5.12
CA ARG A 30 -15.12 8.83 -3.70
C ARG A 30 -15.92 7.55 -3.45
N THR A 31 -15.23 6.42 -3.60
CA THR A 31 -15.80 5.07 -3.48
C THR A 31 -15.01 4.27 -2.46
N ASP A 32 -15.71 3.39 -1.75
CA ASP A 32 -15.16 2.38 -0.84
C ASP A 32 -15.22 0.97 -1.45
N ASN A 33 -15.67 0.85 -2.70
CA ASN A 33 -15.68 -0.41 -3.44
C ASN A 33 -14.33 -0.65 -4.13
N PRO A 34 -13.60 -1.73 -3.82
CA PRO A 34 -12.33 -2.07 -4.46
C PRO A 34 -12.49 -2.81 -5.80
N ASN A 35 -13.72 -3.16 -6.20
CA ASN A 35 -13.97 -4.00 -7.37
C ASN A 35 -14.20 -3.20 -8.66
N ILE A 36 -13.54 -3.63 -9.74
CA ILE A 36 -13.75 -3.08 -11.08
C ILE A 36 -15.14 -3.52 -11.59
N SER A 37 -15.80 -2.67 -12.40
CA SER A 37 -17.05 -3.04 -13.07
C SER A 37 -16.86 -4.26 -13.97
N ALA A 38 -17.86 -5.14 -14.01
CA ALA A 38 -17.88 -6.28 -14.92
C ALA A 38 -17.75 -5.85 -16.40
N ASP A 39 -18.34 -4.70 -16.75
CA ASP A 39 -18.30 -4.15 -18.12
C ASP A 39 -16.88 -3.79 -18.58
N SER A 40 -15.98 -3.49 -17.64
CA SER A 40 -14.59 -3.14 -17.94
C SER A 40 -13.69 -4.36 -18.16
N LEU A 41 -14.12 -5.56 -17.76
CA LEU A 41 -13.26 -6.76 -17.76
C LEU A 41 -12.74 -7.15 -19.16
N PRO A 42 -13.54 -7.11 -20.24
CA PRO A 42 -13.04 -7.42 -21.58
C PRO A 42 -11.93 -6.48 -22.05
N GLU A 43 -12.05 -5.18 -21.76
CA GLU A 43 -11.02 -4.19 -22.10
C GLU A 43 -9.77 -4.36 -21.25
N VAL A 44 -9.93 -4.62 -19.94
CA VAL A 44 -8.81 -4.92 -19.04
C VAL A 44 -8.01 -6.12 -19.53
N ALA A 45 -8.69 -7.19 -19.96
CA ALA A 45 -8.03 -8.39 -20.47
C ALA A 45 -7.22 -8.09 -21.74
N ARG A 46 -7.78 -7.30 -22.68
CA ARG A 46 -7.10 -6.87 -23.91
C ARG A 46 -5.87 -6.01 -23.61
N GLU A 47 -5.97 -5.08 -22.67
CA GLU A 47 -4.85 -4.22 -22.29
C GLU A 47 -3.76 -4.96 -21.53
N LEU A 48 -4.11 -5.99 -20.76
CA LEU A 48 -3.12 -6.88 -20.14
C LEU A 48 -2.35 -7.66 -21.20
N ASP A 49 -3.05 -8.21 -22.20
CA ASP A 49 -2.43 -8.92 -23.33
C ASP A 49 -1.48 -8.00 -24.12
N ALA A 50 -1.90 -6.76 -24.40
CA ALA A 50 -1.06 -5.75 -25.04
C ALA A 50 0.21 -5.38 -24.22
N LEU A 51 0.17 -5.57 -22.89
CA LEU A 51 1.32 -5.41 -22.00
C LEU A 51 2.16 -6.70 -21.85
N GLY A 52 1.79 -7.79 -22.52
CA GLY A 52 2.43 -9.10 -22.39
C GLY A 52 2.17 -9.77 -21.04
N LEU A 53 1.04 -9.45 -20.39
CA LEU A 53 0.61 -10.04 -19.13
C LEU A 53 -0.61 -10.93 -19.33
N ALA A 54 -0.59 -12.13 -18.75
CA ALA A 54 -1.77 -12.98 -18.69
C ALA A 54 -2.81 -12.40 -17.71
N CYS A 55 -4.07 -12.36 -18.16
CA CYS A 55 -5.24 -12.07 -17.32
C CYS A 55 -5.65 -13.33 -16.54
N MET A 56 -6.20 -13.14 -15.35
CA MET A 56 -6.80 -14.22 -14.56
C MET A 56 -7.93 -14.91 -15.36
N ALA A 57 -8.03 -16.23 -15.25
CA ALA A 57 -9.07 -17.02 -15.92
C ALA A 57 -10.49 -16.70 -15.40
N LEU A 58 -10.60 -16.35 -14.11
CA LEU A 58 -11.83 -15.86 -13.48
C LEU A 58 -11.60 -14.46 -12.95
N PRO A 59 -12.57 -13.53 -13.09
CA PRO A 59 -12.44 -12.17 -12.56
C PRO A 59 -12.17 -12.19 -11.05
N ARG A 60 -11.18 -11.41 -10.63
CA ARG A 60 -10.84 -11.27 -9.22
C ARG A 60 -11.77 -10.25 -8.57
N THR A 61 -12.40 -10.67 -7.48
CA THR A 61 -13.17 -9.81 -6.58
C THR A 61 -12.50 -9.68 -5.22
N PHE A 62 -12.68 -8.53 -4.57
CA PHE A 62 -12.13 -8.19 -3.27
C PHE A 62 -13.26 -7.92 -2.28
N PRO A 63 -13.09 -8.29 -0.99
CA PRO A 63 -14.09 -8.04 0.04
C PRO A 63 -14.43 -6.55 0.15
N LEU A 64 -15.71 -6.23 0.32
CA LEU A 64 -16.17 -4.89 0.63
C LEU A 64 -15.93 -4.58 2.11
N PRO A 65 -15.52 -3.35 2.46
CA PRO A 65 -15.53 -2.90 3.85
C PRO A 65 -16.93 -2.99 4.47
N GLU A 66 -16.99 -3.19 5.78
CA GLU A 66 -18.26 -3.18 6.52
C GLU A 66 -18.92 -1.80 6.43
N GLY A 67 -20.19 -1.76 6.01
CA GLY A 67 -20.92 -0.51 5.78
C GLY A 67 -20.52 0.25 4.51
N ALA A 68 -19.85 -0.41 3.56
CA ALA A 68 -19.49 0.20 2.28
C ALA A 68 -20.73 0.60 1.45
N GLN A 69 -20.65 1.77 0.81
CA GLN A 69 -21.67 2.25 -0.11
C GLN A 69 -21.37 1.72 -1.52
N ALA A 70 -21.75 0.46 -1.76
CA ALA A 70 -21.46 -0.30 -2.98
C ALA A 70 -22.08 0.24 -4.29
N GLY A 71 -22.61 1.47 -4.31
CA GLY A 71 -23.27 2.06 -5.48
C GLY A 71 -22.33 2.48 -6.61
N HIS A 72 -21.01 2.51 -6.38
CA HIS A 72 -20.03 2.85 -7.40
C HIS A 72 -18.94 1.76 -7.52
N PRO A 73 -18.42 1.51 -8.73
CA PRO A 73 -17.27 0.62 -8.91
C PRO A 73 -15.99 1.28 -8.38
N ALA A 74 -14.90 0.53 -8.37
CA ALA A 74 -13.56 1.01 -8.06
C ALA A 74 -13.13 2.16 -8.98
N ILE A 75 -12.22 2.98 -8.45
CA ILE A 75 -11.57 4.06 -9.19
C ILE A 75 -10.72 3.45 -10.32
N THR A 76 -11.20 3.57 -11.55
CA THR A 76 -10.59 3.00 -12.74
C THR A 76 -10.73 3.96 -13.91
N PRO A 77 -9.96 3.78 -15.01
CA PRO A 77 -10.26 4.47 -16.25
C PRO A 77 -11.68 4.15 -16.73
N THR A 78 -12.38 5.15 -17.26
CA THR A 78 -13.64 4.96 -18.00
C THR A 78 -13.42 4.34 -19.36
N ARG A 79 -12.22 4.57 -19.92
CA ARG A 79 -11.72 3.99 -21.16
C ARG A 79 -10.28 3.55 -20.96
N TRP A 80 -9.98 2.31 -21.32
CA TRP A 80 -8.67 1.71 -21.04
C TRP A 80 -7.65 1.92 -22.17
N ASP A 81 -8.14 2.24 -23.38
CA ASP A 81 -7.40 2.49 -24.62
C ASP A 81 -6.86 3.93 -24.77
N VAL A 82 -7.31 4.86 -23.91
CA VAL A 82 -7.04 6.30 -24.08
C VAL A 82 -5.61 6.69 -23.70
N LYS A 83 -4.96 7.44 -24.61
CA LYS A 83 -3.68 8.12 -24.35
C LYS A 83 -3.89 9.34 -23.46
N THR A 84 -2.94 9.60 -22.55
CA THR A 84 -2.98 10.66 -21.54
C THR A 84 -2.71 12.07 -22.07
N GLU A 85 -2.88 12.29 -23.37
CA GLU A 85 -2.59 13.56 -24.04
C GLU A 85 -3.53 14.67 -23.53
N GLY A 86 -2.99 15.87 -23.30
CA GLY A 86 -3.76 17.02 -22.77
C GLY A 86 -4.09 16.95 -21.26
N LEU A 87 -3.69 15.89 -20.56
CA LEU A 87 -3.65 15.87 -19.10
C LEU A 87 -2.37 16.56 -18.63
N GLY A 88 -2.46 17.59 -17.79
CA GLY A 88 -1.26 18.17 -17.17
C GLY A 88 -0.47 17.10 -16.41
N LYS A 89 0.86 17.25 -16.32
CA LYS A 89 1.79 16.21 -15.80
C LYS A 89 1.32 15.49 -14.53
N SER A 90 0.80 16.23 -13.55
CA SER A 90 0.31 15.65 -12.29
C SER A 90 -0.95 14.81 -12.45
N SER A 91 -1.91 15.25 -13.27
CA SER A 91 -3.12 14.48 -13.60
C SER A 91 -2.78 13.23 -14.41
N GLU A 92 -1.84 13.35 -15.35
CA GLU A 92 -1.33 12.21 -16.12
C GLU A 92 -0.66 11.17 -15.20
N GLY A 93 0.18 11.60 -14.26
CA GLY A 93 0.81 10.70 -13.28
C GLY A 93 -0.20 9.95 -12.44
N LEU A 94 -1.24 10.64 -11.95
CA LEU A 94 -2.32 10.02 -11.18
C LEU A 94 -3.14 9.04 -12.04
N TYR A 95 -3.52 9.43 -13.25
CA TYR A 95 -4.25 8.54 -14.18
C TYR A 95 -3.43 7.28 -14.49
N LYS A 96 -2.14 7.41 -14.81
CA LYS A 96 -1.24 6.26 -15.07
C LYS A 96 -1.16 5.33 -13.86
N LEU A 97 -1.16 5.87 -12.64
CA LEU A 97 -1.20 5.07 -11.42
C LEU A 97 -2.53 4.32 -11.26
N ILE A 98 -3.66 4.99 -11.50
CA ILE A 98 -5.01 4.40 -11.44
C ILE A 98 -5.14 3.28 -12.48
N ARG A 99 -4.81 3.56 -13.75
CA ARG A 99 -4.82 2.59 -14.85
C ARG A 99 -3.97 1.36 -14.53
N LEU A 100 -2.72 1.58 -14.10
CA LEU A 100 -1.81 0.48 -13.77
C LEU A 100 -2.37 -0.38 -12.62
N ARG A 101 -2.93 0.22 -11.57
CA ARG A 101 -3.53 -0.54 -10.46
C ARG A 101 -4.76 -1.33 -10.89
N GLY A 102 -5.61 -0.73 -11.72
CA GLY A 102 -6.78 -1.39 -12.28
C GLY A 102 -6.42 -2.62 -13.11
N LEU A 103 -5.50 -2.47 -14.08
CA LEU A 103 -5.03 -3.59 -14.90
C LEU A 103 -4.43 -4.72 -14.05
N LEU A 104 -3.48 -4.38 -13.16
CA LEU A 104 -2.78 -5.38 -12.37
C LEU A 104 -3.69 -6.08 -11.34
N SER A 105 -4.87 -5.55 -11.03
CA SER A 105 -5.84 -6.23 -10.16
C SER A 105 -6.37 -7.53 -10.79
N GLN A 106 -6.43 -7.60 -12.12
CA GLN A 106 -6.92 -8.74 -12.89
C GLN A 106 -5.80 -9.56 -13.55
N ALA A 107 -4.53 -9.16 -13.39
CA ALA A 107 -3.39 -9.92 -13.89
C ALA A 107 -3.09 -11.16 -13.05
N GLU A 108 -2.47 -12.17 -13.66
CA GLU A 108 -2.02 -13.39 -13.00
C GLU A 108 -1.08 -13.12 -11.81
N ASP A 109 -1.13 -14.04 -10.84
CA ASP A 109 -0.32 -13.98 -9.65
C ASP A 109 1.18 -14.10 -9.91
N ALA A 110 1.94 -13.36 -9.12
CA ALA A 110 3.34 -13.61 -8.91
C ALA A 110 3.53 -14.93 -8.13
N VAL A 111 4.21 -15.91 -8.71
CA VAL A 111 4.43 -17.23 -8.10
C VAL A 111 5.86 -17.35 -7.59
N TYR A 112 5.99 -17.78 -6.34
CA TYR A 112 7.28 -17.99 -5.67
C TYR A 112 7.43 -19.43 -5.19
N ARG A 113 8.67 -19.89 -5.18
CA ARG A 113 9.11 -21.03 -4.38
C ARG A 113 9.63 -20.53 -3.05
N ALA A 114 8.93 -20.81 -1.97
CA ALA A 114 9.42 -20.54 -0.62
C ALA A 114 10.17 -21.76 -0.06
N ARG A 115 11.34 -21.53 0.53
CA ARG A 115 12.02 -22.50 1.41
C ARG A 115 12.04 -21.92 2.81
N VAL A 116 11.49 -22.66 3.77
CA VAL A 116 11.41 -22.25 5.18
C VAL A 116 12.22 -23.24 6.00
N ALA A 117 13.23 -22.75 6.71
CA ALA A 117 13.94 -23.49 7.74
C ALA A 117 13.43 -23.04 9.11
N ARG A 118 13.05 -23.99 9.95
CA ARG A 118 12.66 -23.76 11.35
C ARG A 118 13.70 -24.45 12.23
N LEU A 119 14.32 -23.68 13.10
CA LEU A 119 15.37 -24.14 14.00
C LEU A 119 14.94 -23.87 15.43
N THR A 120 15.32 -24.75 16.35
CA THR A 120 15.18 -24.55 17.79
C THR A 120 16.56 -24.51 18.40
N VAL A 121 16.83 -23.50 19.21
CA VAL A 121 18.12 -23.34 19.89
C VAL A 121 17.85 -23.29 21.38
N ASP A 122 18.57 -24.11 22.15
CA ASP A 122 18.60 -23.98 23.60
C ASP A 122 19.52 -22.82 23.99
N ILE A 123 18.97 -21.85 24.69
CA ILE A 123 19.71 -20.71 25.24
C ILE A 123 19.47 -20.69 26.76
N GLY A 124 20.37 -21.34 27.51
CA GLY A 124 20.32 -21.35 28.97
C GLY A 124 19.11 -22.10 29.54
N GLY A 125 18.71 -23.20 28.90
CA GLY A 125 17.54 -24.01 29.28
C GLY A 125 16.23 -23.53 28.67
N ALA A 126 16.24 -22.42 27.92
CA ALA A 126 15.08 -21.94 27.18
C ALA A 126 15.17 -22.34 25.70
N VAL A 127 14.18 -23.08 25.21
CA VAL A 127 14.08 -23.45 23.79
C VAL A 127 13.50 -22.30 22.99
N VAL A 128 14.32 -21.67 22.13
CA VAL A 128 13.95 -20.50 21.33
C VAL A 128 13.78 -20.88 19.85
N PRO A 129 12.64 -20.54 19.22
CA PRO A 129 12.42 -20.80 17.80
C PRO A 129 13.05 -19.72 16.92
N PHE A 130 13.69 -20.15 15.83
CA PHE A 130 14.20 -19.32 14.75
C PHE A 130 13.60 -19.75 13.41
N VAL A 131 13.27 -18.79 12.56
CA VAL A 131 12.71 -19.06 11.23
C VAL A 131 13.52 -18.29 10.19
N ALA A 132 14.02 -19.02 9.19
CA ALA A 132 14.64 -18.45 8.01
C ALA A 132 13.78 -18.77 6.78
N VAL A 133 13.49 -17.76 5.95
CA VAL A 133 12.66 -17.90 4.75
C VAL A 133 13.42 -17.37 3.54
N ARG A 134 13.53 -18.19 2.50
CA ARG A 134 13.95 -17.78 1.16
C ARG A 134 12.78 -17.87 0.21
N LYS A 135 12.60 -16.88 -0.67
CA LYS A 135 11.65 -16.93 -1.79
C LYS A 135 12.40 -16.77 -3.11
N ALA A 136 12.17 -17.65 -4.07
CA ALA A 136 12.69 -17.56 -5.44
C ALA A 136 11.52 -17.42 -6.42
N TRP A 137 11.63 -16.58 -7.46
CA TRP A 137 10.57 -16.49 -8.45
C TRP A 137 10.41 -17.77 -9.25
N ILE A 138 9.16 -18.06 -9.59
CA ILE A 138 8.79 -19.02 -10.63
C ILE A 138 8.11 -18.27 -11.78
N LYS A 139 7.15 -17.38 -11.46
CA LYS A 139 6.46 -16.53 -12.43
C LYS A 139 6.35 -15.10 -11.89
N LYS A 140 6.66 -14.10 -12.73
CA LYS A 140 6.61 -12.69 -12.31
C LYS A 140 5.19 -12.17 -12.10
N GLY A 141 4.22 -12.66 -12.89
CA GLY A 141 2.82 -12.21 -12.86
C GLY A 141 2.70 -10.69 -12.94
N TRP A 142 1.70 -10.13 -12.26
CA TRP A 142 1.44 -8.69 -12.15
C TRP A 142 2.65 -7.85 -11.69
N ARG A 143 3.59 -8.43 -10.93
CA ARG A 143 4.78 -7.70 -10.43
C ARG A 143 5.82 -7.42 -11.53
N GLY A 144 5.74 -8.08 -12.68
CA GLY A 144 6.67 -7.88 -13.79
C GLY A 144 6.68 -6.45 -14.35
N VAL A 145 5.58 -5.72 -14.22
CA VAL A 145 5.39 -4.37 -14.81
C VAL A 145 5.67 -3.24 -13.81
N LEU A 146 5.75 -3.53 -12.50
CA LEU A 146 6.00 -2.51 -11.49
C LEU A 146 7.47 -2.09 -11.43
N ARG A 147 7.87 -1.06 -12.19
CA ARG A 147 9.21 -0.46 -12.06
C ARG A 147 9.38 0.21 -10.68
N GLY A 148 10.45 -0.16 -9.96
CA GLY A 148 10.83 0.40 -8.66
C GLY A 148 10.22 -0.33 -7.46
N GLU A 149 11.09 -0.76 -6.54
CA GLU A 149 10.87 -1.53 -5.29
C GLU A 149 10.13 -2.88 -5.40
N ALA A 150 9.04 -2.98 -6.17
CA ALA A 150 8.24 -4.19 -6.35
C ALA A 150 8.74 -5.13 -7.46
N ALA A 151 9.52 -4.63 -8.42
CA ALA A 151 10.26 -5.44 -9.41
C ALA A 151 11.71 -5.74 -8.99
N ARG A 152 12.14 -5.37 -7.77
CA ARG A 152 13.35 -5.97 -7.24
C ARG A 152 13.06 -7.45 -7.09
N ASP A 153 13.91 -8.24 -7.72
CA ASP A 153 13.90 -9.66 -7.48
C ASP A 153 14.10 -9.86 -5.97
N PRO A 154 13.28 -10.63 -5.23
CA PRO A 154 13.62 -11.05 -3.88
C PRO A 154 15.02 -11.68 -3.80
N ASP A 155 15.57 -12.21 -4.90
CA ASP A 155 16.98 -12.62 -5.01
C ASP A 155 17.96 -11.43 -5.12
N SER A 156 17.59 -10.27 -5.67
CA SER A 156 18.56 -9.22 -6.04
C SER A 156 19.14 -8.43 -4.86
N SER A 157 18.71 -8.65 -3.62
CA SER A 157 19.17 -7.83 -2.49
C SER A 157 19.69 -8.55 -1.24
N PHE A 158 19.72 -9.88 -1.12
CA PHE A 158 20.33 -10.51 0.07
C PHE A 158 21.00 -11.86 -0.15
N ALA A 159 22.28 -11.90 0.26
CA ALA A 159 23.23 -13.01 0.24
C ALA A 159 22.95 -14.10 1.31
N ASN A 160 21.68 -14.53 1.48
CA ASN A 160 21.39 -15.57 2.45
C ASN A 160 20.55 -16.71 1.84
N PRO A 161 21.19 -17.65 1.12
CA PRO A 161 20.50 -18.84 0.69
C PRO A 161 20.16 -19.69 1.93
N VAL A 162 18.86 -19.85 2.22
CA VAL A 162 18.44 -20.89 3.16
C VAL A 162 18.90 -22.24 2.56
N PRO A 163 19.82 -22.97 3.20
CA PRO A 163 20.35 -24.22 2.65
C PRO A 163 19.23 -25.28 2.61
N LYS A 164 19.45 -26.36 1.86
CA LYS A 164 18.60 -27.54 1.98
C LYS A 164 18.98 -28.18 3.32
N LEU A 165 18.04 -28.24 4.25
CA LEU A 165 18.19 -28.90 5.54
C LEU A 165 17.24 -30.07 5.62
N VAL A 166 17.61 -31.10 6.39
CA VAL A 166 16.74 -32.23 6.73
C VAL A 166 16.21 -32.04 8.15
N THR A 167 14.99 -32.54 8.42
CA THR A 167 14.44 -32.52 9.79
C THR A 167 15.35 -33.32 10.73
N GLY A 168 15.71 -32.72 11.87
CA GLY A 168 16.62 -33.32 12.84
C GLY A 168 18.11 -33.04 12.58
N GLU A 169 18.45 -32.38 11.47
CA GLU A 169 19.81 -31.94 11.19
C GLU A 169 20.29 -30.95 12.25
N ARG A 170 21.48 -31.20 12.80
CA ARG A 170 22.12 -30.30 13.75
C ARG A 170 22.91 -29.23 13.00
N VAL A 171 22.70 -27.97 13.36
CA VAL A 171 23.39 -26.82 12.76
C VAL A 171 24.27 -26.14 13.81
N THR A 172 25.45 -25.69 13.40
CA THR A 172 26.37 -24.95 14.28
C THR A 172 25.97 -23.47 14.33
N VAL A 173 25.89 -22.92 15.54
CA VAL A 173 25.63 -21.49 15.75
C VAL A 173 26.96 -20.73 15.76
N ASN A 174 27.19 -19.93 14.71
CA ASN A 174 28.44 -19.16 14.56
C ASN A 174 28.45 -17.82 15.31
N GLY A 175 27.30 -17.40 15.87
CA GLY A 175 27.16 -16.17 16.62
C GLY A 175 25.70 -15.75 16.78
N ALA A 176 25.46 -14.87 17.75
CA ALA A 176 24.15 -14.28 18.01
C ALA A 176 24.25 -12.75 18.05
N ARG A 177 23.20 -12.06 17.62
CA ARG A 177 23.09 -10.61 17.73
C ARG A 177 21.72 -10.25 18.26
N VAL A 178 21.71 -9.51 19.37
CA VAL A 178 20.49 -8.87 19.87
C VAL A 178 20.32 -7.54 19.14
N ARG A 179 19.13 -7.32 18.57
CA ARG A 179 18.75 -6.02 18.00
C ARG A 179 17.64 -5.41 18.85
N LYS A 180 17.79 -4.13 19.19
CA LYS A 180 16.68 -3.38 19.79
C LYS A 180 15.57 -3.25 18.75
N ARG A 181 14.31 -3.35 19.17
CA ARG A 181 13.18 -3.02 18.28
C ARG A 181 13.27 -1.53 17.96
N PRO A 182 13.11 -1.12 16.69
CA PRO A 182 12.98 0.28 16.36
C PRO A 182 11.75 0.85 17.07
N LEU A 183 11.82 2.13 17.42
CA LEU A 183 10.65 2.85 17.91
C LEU A 183 9.59 2.92 16.80
N PRO A 184 8.29 2.99 17.15
CA PRO A 184 7.25 3.23 16.16
C PRO A 184 7.54 4.51 15.37
N GLU A 185 7.40 4.43 14.03
CA GLU A 185 7.55 5.61 13.17
C GLU A 185 6.31 6.52 13.31
N HIS A 186 6.50 7.83 13.18
CA HIS A 186 5.39 8.77 13.05
C HIS A 186 4.59 8.48 11.78
N TYR A 187 3.29 8.79 11.81
CA TYR A 187 2.44 8.65 10.63
C TYR A 187 2.84 9.67 9.55
N ASP A 188 2.95 9.22 8.30
CA ASP A 188 2.78 10.08 7.13
C ASP A 188 1.28 10.21 6.78
N GLU A 189 0.91 11.04 5.79
CA GLU A 189 -0.50 11.16 5.41
C GLU A 189 -1.10 9.81 4.94
N ALA A 190 -0.33 8.99 4.22
CA ALA A 190 -0.81 7.73 3.69
C ALA A 190 -1.11 6.70 4.79
N SER A 191 -0.24 6.59 5.79
CA SER A 191 -0.39 5.70 6.94
C SER A 191 -1.44 6.21 7.92
N LEU A 192 -1.62 7.53 8.04
CA LEU A 192 -2.73 8.09 8.80
C LEU A 192 -4.09 7.77 8.15
N VAL A 193 -4.22 7.89 6.82
CA VAL A 193 -5.44 7.46 6.11
C VAL A 193 -5.71 5.98 6.33
N ALA A 194 -4.69 5.12 6.18
CA ALA A 194 -4.85 3.69 6.41
C ALA A 194 -5.27 3.37 7.85
N LYS A 195 -4.74 4.13 8.84
CA LYS A 195 -5.14 3.98 10.23
C LYS A 195 -6.59 4.40 10.46
N LEU A 196 -7.00 5.55 9.92
CA LEU A 196 -8.39 6.03 10.00
C LEU A 196 -9.38 5.01 9.40
N GLU A 197 -9.05 4.45 8.24
CA GLU A 197 -9.84 3.39 7.59
C GLU A 197 -9.93 2.13 8.46
N SER A 198 -8.81 1.64 9.00
CA SER A 198 -8.80 0.44 9.84
C SER A 198 -9.57 0.58 11.15
N GLU A 199 -9.71 1.81 11.66
CA GLU A 199 -10.48 2.13 12.88
C GLU A 199 -11.94 2.49 12.55
N GLY A 200 -12.35 2.43 11.28
CA GLY A 200 -13.71 2.80 10.86
C GLY A 200 -14.01 4.31 10.95
N VAL A 201 -12.99 5.15 11.16
CA VAL A 201 -13.11 6.59 11.35
C VAL A 201 -13.04 7.32 10.01
N GLY A 202 -14.13 7.99 9.63
CA GLY A 202 -14.21 8.72 8.37
C GLY A 202 -14.58 7.83 7.18
N ARG A 203 -14.57 8.43 5.99
CA ARG A 203 -15.00 7.83 4.71
C ARG A 203 -14.14 8.40 3.58
N PRO A 204 -14.15 7.83 2.36
CA PRO A 204 -13.39 8.35 1.22
C PRO A 204 -13.59 9.85 0.96
N SER A 205 -14.77 10.38 1.26
CA SER A 205 -15.10 11.81 1.15
C SER A 205 -14.54 12.69 2.26
N THR A 206 -14.11 12.13 3.42
CA THR A 206 -13.74 12.91 4.60
C THR A 206 -12.27 12.83 4.98
N TYR A 207 -11.51 11.81 4.53
CA TYR A 207 -10.10 11.64 4.92
C TYR A 207 -9.24 12.88 4.68
N ALA A 208 -9.28 13.44 3.47
CA ALA A 208 -8.51 14.64 3.12
C ALA A 208 -8.93 15.85 3.97
N ALA A 209 -10.23 16.00 4.26
CA ALA A 209 -10.74 17.09 5.07
C ALA A 209 -10.35 16.97 6.56
N ILE A 210 -10.33 15.75 7.11
CA ILE A 210 -9.90 15.48 8.48
C ILE A 210 -8.44 15.90 8.65
N ILE A 211 -7.55 15.38 7.80
CA ILE A 211 -6.11 15.66 7.84
C ILE A 211 -5.84 17.16 7.69
N HIS A 212 -6.50 17.80 6.73
CA HIS A 212 -6.35 19.23 6.52
C HIS A 212 -6.83 20.06 7.72
N ARG A 213 -7.96 19.71 8.34
CA ARG A 213 -8.50 20.47 9.49
C ARG A 213 -7.60 20.40 10.72
N VAL A 214 -7.02 19.23 11.02
CA VAL A 214 -6.11 19.10 12.17
C VAL A 214 -4.79 19.85 11.95
N GLN A 215 -4.33 19.93 10.70
CA GLN A 215 -3.17 20.75 10.32
C GLN A 215 -3.49 22.24 10.36
N LEU A 216 -4.61 22.66 9.77
CA LEU A 216 -5.06 24.06 9.72
C LEU A 216 -5.25 24.66 11.12
N ARG A 217 -5.73 23.86 12.07
CA ARG A 217 -5.87 24.25 13.48
C ARG A 217 -4.56 24.22 14.27
N GLY A 218 -3.45 23.88 13.62
CA GLY A 218 -2.13 23.80 14.26
C GLY A 218 -2.03 22.69 15.31
N LEU A 219 -2.90 21.68 15.30
CA LEU A 219 -2.84 20.55 16.23
C LEU A 219 -1.77 19.53 15.81
N VAL A 220 -1.56 19.40 14.51
CA VAL A 220 -0.57 18.51 13.90
C VAL A 220 0.28 19.32 12.94
N ALA A 221 1.59 19.19 13.03
CA ALA A 221 2.55 19.79 12.11
C ALA A 221 3.12 18.73 11.18
N ARG A 222 3.35 19.12 9.93
CA ARG A 222 4.19 18.35 9.01
C ARG A 222 5.64 18.72 9.28
N VAL A 223 6.48 17.72 9.53
CA VAL A 223 7.93 17.89 9.68
C VAL A 223 8.65 16.93 8.73
N GLU A 224 9.87 17.26 8.36
CA GLU A 224 10.76 16.34 7.66
C GLU A 224 11.68 15.67 8.68
N GLN A 225 11.66 14.34 8.72
CA GLN A 225 12.49 13.53 9.59
C GLN A 225 13.09 12.40 8.75
N ASP A 226 14.42 12.27 8.76
CA ASP A 226 15.16 11.23 8.02
C ASP A 226 14.82 11.18 6.52
N GLY A 227 14.61 12.34 5.90
CA GLY A 227 14.24 12.47 4.48
C GLY A 227 12.80 12.03 4.15
N LYS A 228 11.97 11.79 5.17
CA LYS A 228 10.54 11.49 5.04
C LYS A 228 9.70 12.59 5.66
N SER A 229 8.59 12.93 5.00
CA SER A 229 7.60 13.83 5.59
C SER A 229 6.69 13.05 6.54
N CYS A 230 6.60 13.48 7.79
CA CYS A 230 5.77 12.87 8.82
C CYS A 230 4.90 13.91 9.55
N LEU A 231 3.88 13.40 10.23
CA LEU A 231 2.89 14.16 11.00
C LEU A 231 3.20 14.01 12.49
N VAL A 232 3.47 15.13 13.14
CA VAL A 232 3.83 15.18 14.56
C VAL A 232 2.84 16.08 15.30
N PRO A 233 2.32 15.66 16.46
CA PRO A 233 1.43 16.50 17.25
C PRO A 233 2.19 17.73 17.78
N THR A 234 1.57 18.90 17.72
CA THR A 234 2.12 20.11 18.31
C THR A 234 1.84 20.16 19.81
N LYS A 235 2.47 21.08 20.54
CA LYS A 235 2.15 21.34 21.96
C LYS A 235 0.65 21.61 22.16
N ALA A 236 0.03 22.36 21.26
CA ALA A 236 -1.41 22.61 21.27
C ALA A 236 -2.22 21.33 21.04
N GLY A 237 -1.82 20.49 20.07
CA GLY A 237 -2.45 19.20 19.82
C GLY A 237 -2.41 18.26 21.01
N VAL A 238 -1.26 18.15 21.68
CA VAL A 238 -1.10 17.33 22.88
C VAL A 238 -1.95 17.86 24.04
N SER A 239 -1.99 19.19 24.23
CA SER A 239 -2.81 19.82 25.28
C SER A 239 -4.31 19.55 25.08
N VAL A 240 -4.81 19.73 23.85
CA VAL A 240 -6.22 19.44 23.52
C VAL A 240 -6.54 17.96 23.73
N LEU A 241 -5.66 17.06 23.30
CA LEU A 241 -5.86 15.62 23.52
C LEU A 241 -5.90 15.28 25.01
N SER A 242 -4.97 15.83 25.81
CA SER A 242 -4.93 15.63 27.25
C SER A 242 -6.20 16.10 27.95
N ALA A 243 -6.74 17.25 27.54
CA ALA A 243 -8.00 17.77 28.05
C ALA A 243 -9.20 16.87 27.70
N LEU A 244 -9.24 16.30 26.50
CA LEU A 244 -10.34 15.42 26.05
C LEU A 244 -10.31 14.03 26.69
N VAL A 245 -9.12 13.47 26.90
CA VAL A 245 -8.95 12.12 27.49
C VAL A 245 -9.00 12.16 29.03
N GLY A 246 -9.14 13.34 29.64
CA GLY A 246 -9.14 13.51 31.09
C GLY A 246 -7.78 13.25 31.74
N LEU A 247 -6.69 13.30 30.95
CA LEU A 247 -5.31 13.11 31.43
C LEU A 247 -4.70 14.39 32.00
N SER A 248 -5.39 15.52 31.87
CA SER A 248 -5.02 16.76 32.55
C SER A 248 -5.52 16.72 34.00
N ARG A 249 -4.69 16.20 34.91
CA ARG A 249 -4.72 16.66 36.31
C ARG A 249 -4.22 18.10 36.32
N PHE A 250 -5.11 19.03 36.64
CA PHE A 250 -4.71 20.37 37.11
C PHE A 250 -3.97 20.25 38.43
#